data_AF-A0A8T4A6E2-F1
#
_entry.id   AF-A0A8T4A6E2-F1
#
_cell.length_a   1.000
_cell.length_b   1.000
_cell.length_c   1.000
_cell.angle_alpha   90.00
_cell.angle_beta   90.00
_cell.angle_gamma   90.00
#
_symmetry.space_group_name_H-M   'P 1'
#
loop_
_entity.id
_entity.type
_entity.pdbx_description
1 polymer ?
#
loop_
_entity_poly.entity_id
_entity_poly.type
_entity_poly.pdbx_seq_one_letter_code
_entity_poly.pdbx_strand_id
1 'polypeptide(L)'
;MPGKRIPRKGGKPIERLQPIALPTLESLAPVEEKQAQQPQQPPSPLQSQAKQPPSLPPTQLQAQRPPGQQPPLVPLPQSKQLPSTQMKQTQPTISSNAPAASTKPGAPTQQKPAVQLVQKPVPPPVPQQAVTPKEVEPQKEDFVALMKVFMERLYRSISSLYPKPVVERVRMLMLQAGYSELFPELYLGFTLFSSLSTGLFLFLASQKFVSPLLLNAGIGVGGFILVQALAFMKIFVDADAKASKIELVLPDALQMMSSNIRAGMTLENAIWISARPEFGPLRDEIKHVSAQTFAGKPVTESFYDMVHRVRSDLFERAIKLVVEGIRLGGEMANLLDEVAADIKSTQMLQRELITSTMMYAIFIIFAAMIIAPALFAVSSFYSEMNEQTMEKAQKRGGQPPEEFVQKTKLGGFGMGIAKTPAISAEEVKFFSLVCIVITNFFAALNLGVIQKGKWVSGLKFAPVFVIVSVLIFIGARILLNQMLGGMFQSTTPFGGG
;
A
#
# COMPACT_ATOMS: atom_id res chain seq x y z
N MET A 1 -65.73 21.63 23.69
CA MET A 1 -65.65 20.30 24.33
C MET A 1 -64.77 19.38 23.48
N PRO A 2 -64.07 18.41 24.10
CA PRO A 2 -62.61 18.13 23.99
C PRO A 2 -62.29 17.14 22.86
N GLY A 3 -61.06 16.90 22.39
CA GLY A 3 -59.72 16.94 23.00
C GLY A 3 -59.13 15.53 22.89
N LYS A 4 -58.07 15.34 22.08
CA LYS A 4 -57.35 14.06 21.97
C LYS A 4 -55.88 14.27 22.33
N ARG A 5 -55.50 13.78 23.51
CA ARG A 5 -54.15 13.83 24.10
C ARG A 5 -53.28 12.74 23.48
N ILE A 6 -52.01 13.06 23.23
CA ILE A 6 -50.92 12.10 23.06
C ILE A 6 -50.03 12.24 24.32
N PRO A 7 -49.62 11.15 24.99
CA PRO A 7 -48.90 11.25 26.26
C PRO A 7 -47.41 11.61 26.05
N ARG A 8 -46.94 12.62 26.79
CA ARG A 8 -45.51 12.92 26.99
C ARG A 8 -44.92 11.92 27.98
N LYS A 9 -43.87 11.20 27.59
CA LYS A 9 -43.00 10.44 28.50
C LYS A 9 -42.22 11.41 29.39
N GLY A 10 -42.15 11.07 30.68
CA GLY A 10 -41.62 11.92 31.75
C GLY A 10 -40.13 12.22 31.62
N GLY A 11 -39.79 13.48 31.86
CA GLY A 11 -38.43 13.91 32.20
C GLY A 11 -38.20 13.72 33.69
N LYS A 12 -37.06 13.11 34.06
CA LYS A 12 -36.54 13.11 35.43
C LYS A 12 -35.94 14.50 35.75
N PRO A 13 -35.99 14.96 37.01
CA PRO A 13 -35.49 16.27 37.40
C PRO A 13 -33.96 16.36 37.34
N ILE A 14 -33.46 17.55 36.99
CA ILE A 14 -32.04 17.90 36.91
C ILE A 14 -31.49 17.98 38.35
N GLU A 15 -30.63 17.03 38.70
CA GLU A 15 -29.85 17.03 39.93
C GLU A 15 -28.63 17.93 39.77
N ARG A 16 -28.44 18.86 40.70
CA ARG A 16 -27.33 19.84 40.69
C ARG A 16 -26.00 19.09 40.89
N LEU A 17 -25.12 19.18 39.90
CA LEU A 17 -23.72 18.76 40.04
C LEU A 17 -23.02 19.62 41.09
N GLN A 18 -22.55 18.99 42.17
CA GLN A 18 -21.63 19.57 43.13
C GLN A 18 -20.23 19.73 42.48
N PRO A 19 -19.44 20.76 42.84
CA PRO A 19 -18.10 20.92 42.29
C PRO A 19 -17.15 19.85 42.85
N ILE A 20 -16.54 19.09 41.93
CA ILE A 20 -15.51 18.09 42.23
C ILE A 20 -14.22 18.81 42.62
N ALA A 21 -13.76 18.60 43.84
CA ALA A 21 -12.45 19.05 44.32
C ALA A 21 -11.33 18.24 43.64
N LEU A 22 -10.37 18.94 43.04
CA LEU A 22 -9.15 18.37 42.47
C LEU A 22 -8.19 17.93 43.59
N PRO A 23 -7.67 16.68 43.58
CA PRO A 23 -6.59 16.29 44.49
C PRO A 23 -5.24 16.80 43.99
N THR A 24 -4.47 17.36 44.92
CA THR A 24 -3.10 17.89 44.78
C THR A 24 -2.11 16.83 44.28
N LEU A 25 -1.31 17.18 43.26
CA LEU A 25 -0.23 16.36 42.69
C LEU A 25 0.99 16.29 43.61
N GLU A 26 0.92 15.53 44.70
CA GLU A 26 2.08 15.34 45.60
C GLU A 26 2.13 13.98 46.30
N SER A 27 1.81 12.87 45.59
CA SER A 27 1.93 11.54 46.21
C SER A 27 2.10 10.36 45.26
N LEU A 28 2.98 10.40 44.24
CA LEU A 28 3.41 9.19 43.52
C LEU A 28 4.87 9.29 43.05
N ALA A 29 5.81 9.21 44.00
CA ALA A 29 7.18 8.77 43.73
C ALA A 29 7.37 7.35 44.31
N PRO A 30 8.20 6.48 43.69
CA PRO A 30 8.22 5.05 44.00
C PRO A 30 8.92 4.76 45.33
N VAL A 31 8.27 3.97 46.18
CA VAL A 31 8.85 3.41 47.40
C VAL A 31 9.75 2.22 47.01
N GLU A 32 11.06 2.44 47.09
CA GLU A 32 12.07 1.38 47.15
C GLU A 32 11.97 0.63 48.49
N GLU A 33 11.81 -0.68 48.42
CA GLU A 33 11.85 -1.59 49.56
C GLU A 33 13.30 -2.06 49.79
N LYS A 34 13.92 -1.60 50.88
CA LYS A 34 15.18 -2.12 51.43
C LYS A 34 14.88 -2.99 52.64
N GLN A 35 15.43 -4.21 52.69
CA GLN A 35 16.18 -4.73 53.85
C GLN A 35 16.74 -6.14 53.61
N ALA A 36 18.07 -6.25 53.54
CA ALA A 36 18.89 -7.12 54.41
C ALA A 36 20.39 -6.91 54.11
N GLN A 37 21.12 -6.43 55.13
CA GLN A 37 22.56 -6.15 55.13
C GLN A 37 23.38 -7.34 55.62
N GLN A 38 24.59 -7.52 55.07
CA GLN A 38 25.83 -7.77 55.82
C GLN A 38 27.06 -7.54 54.90
N PRO A 39 28.29 -7.30 55.43
CA PRO A 39 28.82 -5.95 55.64
C PRO A 39 30.02 -5.56 54.74
N GLN A 40 30.26 -4.25 54.66
CA GLN A 40 31.34 -3.59 53.91
C GLN A 40 32.74 -3.82 54.50
N GLN A 41 33.74 -3.89 53.63
CA GLN A 41 35.13 -3.48 53.92
C GLN A 41 35.59 -2.39 52.94
N PRO A 42 36.44 -1.44 53.37
CA PRO A 42 36.58 -0.12 52.74
C PRO A 42 37.69 -0.07 51.68
N PRO A 43 37.65 0.88 50.72
CA PRO A 43 38.81 1.19 49.89
C PRO A 43 39.65 2.31 50.54
N SER A 44 40.97 2.21 50.40
CA SER A 44 41.92 3.27 50.70
C SER A 44 43.17 3.12 49.81
N PRO A 45 43.94 4.20 49.58
CA PRO A 45 44.29 4.68 48.24
C PRO A 45 45.79 4.54 47.90
N LEU A 46 46.18 5.06 46.72
CA LEU A 46 47.53 5.12 46.08
C LEU A 46 47.80 3.87 45.20
N GLN A 47 48.35 3.93 43.97
CA GLN A 47 49.17 4.93 43.30
C GLN A 47 49.22 4.62 41.78
N SER A 48 49.58 5.65 41.02
CA SER A 48 50.07 5.70 39.63
C SER A 48 50.65 4.41 39.00
N GLN A 49 50.30 4.14 37.73
CA GLN A 49 51.26 4.16 36.60
C GLN A 49 50.59 3.93 35.23
N ALA A 50 50.80 4.91 34.35
CA ALA A 50 51.11 4.81 32.92
C ALA A 50 50.31 3.84 32.01
N LYS A 51 49.51 4.43 31.10
CA LYS A 51 49.66 4.23 29.63
C LYS A 51 48.76 5.19 28.84
N GLN A 52 49.37 6.22 28.26
CA GLN A 52 48.82 7.02 27.16
C GLN A 52 49.00 6.26 25.82
N PRO A 53 48.08 6.40 24.84
CA PRO A 53 48.39 6.23 23.42
C PRO A 53 48.95 7.53 22.82
N PRO A 54 49.78 7.45 21.77
CA PRO A 54 50.72 8.51 21.40
C PRO A 54 50.10 9.68 20.60
N SER A 55 50.65 10.85 20.89
CA SER A 55 50.56 12.12 20.17
C SER A 55 51.25 12.06 18.79
N LEU A 56 50.59 12.63 17.77
CA LEU A 56 51.19 12.98 16.47
C LEU A 56 52.16 14.18 16.63
N PRO A 57 53.34 14.19 15.98
CA PRO A 57 54.28 15.30 16.08
C PRO A 57 53.90 16.47 15.14
N PRO A 58 54.24 17.72 15.50
CA PRO A 58 54.14 18.87 14.61
C PRO A 58 55.43 18.98 13.78
N THR A 59 55.30 19.22 12.48
CA THR A 59 56.42 19.75 11.68
C THR A 59 55.91 20.87 10.81
N GLN A 60 56.44 22.05 11.11
CA GLN A 60 56.33 23.27 10.33
C GLN A 60 57.05 23.08 8.99
N LEU A 61 56.44 23.53 7.90
CA LEU A 61 57.18 24.28 6.88
C LEU A 61 56.24 25.28 6.20
N GLN A 62 56.61 26.55 6.32
CA GLN A 62 56.08 27.68 5.58
C GLN A 62 56.30 27.46 4.07
N ALA A 63 55.28 27.74 3.25
CA ALA A 63 55.49 28.31 1.93
C ALA A 63 54.19 28.99 1.45
N GLN A 64 54.33 30.29 1.27
CA GLN A 64 53.41 31.27 0.72
C GLN A 64 52.65 30.77 -0.52
N ARG A 65 51.33 31.03 -0.58
CA ARG A 65 50.53 30.86 -1.81
C ARG A 65 50.36 32.26 -2.46
N PRO A 66 50.83 32.50 -3.69
CA PRO A 66 50.51 33.73 -4.42
C PRO A 66 49.07 33.66 -4.98
N PRO A 67 48.40 34.80 -5.19
CA PRO A 67 47.06 34.84 -5.78
C PRO A 67 47.14 34.78 -7.31
N GLY A 68 46.22 34.03 -7.91
CA GLY A 68 45.98 34.04 -9.36
C GLY A 68 46.40 32.76 -10.07
N GLN A 69 45.48 31.80 -10.16
CA GLN A 69 45.30 30.89 -11.29
C GLN A 69 44.02 30.06 -11.08
N GLN A 70 43.12 30.10 -12.07
CA GLN A 70 41.86 29.34 -12.09
C GLN A 70 42.13 27.83 -12.13
N PRO A 71 41.36 26.99 -11.44
CA PRO A 71 41.47 25.54 -11.58
C PRO A 71 40.89 25.07 -12.94
N PRO A 72 41.48 24.06 -13.58
CA PRO A 72 41.02 23.53 -14.86
C PRO A 72 39.73 22.71 -14.74
N LEU A 73 38.88 22.81 -15.76
CA LEU A 73 37.65 22.03 -15.97
C LEU A 73 37.96 20.53 -16.07
N VAL A 74 37.33 19.72 -15.21
CA VAL A 74 37.33 18.25 -15.30
C VAL A 74 36.14 17.78 -16.15
N PRO A 75 36.34 16.92 -17.17
CA PRO A 75 35.26 16.42 -18.03
C PRO A 75 34.48 15.25 -17.42
N LEU A 76 33.20 15.14 -17.79
CA LEU A 76 32.24 14.10 -17.39
C LEU A 76 32.65 12.68 -17.85
N PRO A 77 32.24 11.61 -17.13
CA PRO A 77 32.60 10.23 -17.46
C PRO A 77 31.80 9.66 -18.65
N GLN A 78 32.52 8.95 -19.52
CA GLN A 78 32.00 8.23 -20.69
C GLN A 78 31.24 6.96 -20.30
N SER A 79 30.03 6.79 -20.83
CA SER A 79 29.27 5.54 -20.83
C SER A 79 29.72 4.62 -21.97
N LYS A 80 29.95 3.34 -21.65
CA LYS A 80 30.32 2.24 -22.56
C LYS A 80 29.34 2.05 -23.74
N GLN A 81 29.90 1.80 -24.93
CA GLN A 81 29.29 1.20 -26.13
C GLN A 81 28.82 -0.25 -25.83
N LEU A 82 27.85 -0.87 -26.51
CA LEU A 82 27.71 -1.29 -27.94
C LEU A 82 26.24 -1.78 -28.20
N PRO A 83 25.79 -2.11 -29.43
CA PRO A 83 26.05 -1.53 -30.74
C PRO A 83 24.76 -1.28 -31.60
N SER A 84 25.01 -0.60 -32.72
CA SER A 84 24.18 -0.13 -33.83
C SER A 84 23.17 -1.09 -34.49
N THR A 85 22.01 -0.56 -34.87
CA THR A 85 21.32 -0.92 -36.12
C THR A 85 20.63 0.33 -36.69
N GLN A 86 20.95 0.63 -37.95
CA GLN A 86 20.55 1.82 -38.72
C GLN A 86 19.06 1.80 -39.05
N MET A 87 18.37 2.96 -38.96
CA MET A 87 17.26 3.29 -39.86
C MET A 87 17.16 4.81 -40.10
N LYS A 88 16.75 5.12 -41.32
CA LYS A 88 16.97 6.33 -42.12
C LYS A 88 15.88 7.37 -41.86
N GLN A 89 16.28 8.63 -41.73
CA GLN A 89 15.40 9.81 -41.65
C GLN A 89 14.66 10.07 -42.96
N THR A 90 13.46 10.64 -42.87
CA THR A 90 12.98 11.70 -43.77
C THR A 90 11.94 12.55 -43.03
N GLN A 91 12.26 13.82 -42.82
CA GLN A 91 11.31 14.89 -42.47
C GLN A 91 10.87 15.62 -43.75
N PRO A 92 9.68 16.27 -43.75
CA PRO A 92 9.17 17.02 -44.88
C PRO A 92 9.59 18.49 -44.81
N THR A 93 9.94 19.08 -45.96
CA THR A 93 10.16 20.53 -46.12
C THR A 93 9.10 21.12 -47.03
N ILE A 94 8.37 22.09 -46.49
CA ILE A 94 7.47 23.01 -47.18
C ILE A 94 8.34 24.11 -47.80
N SER A 95 8.10 24.48 -49.07
CA SER A 95 8.65 25.70 -49.65
C SER A 95 7.62 26.42 -50.51
N SER A 96 7.68 27.74 -50.37
CA SER A 96 6.75 28.79 -50.76
C SER A 96 7.08 29.41 -52.13
N ASN A 97 6.09 30.12 -52.67
CA ASN A 97 6.14 31.24 -53.65
C ASN A 97 5.98 30.98 -55.17
N ALA A 98 4.94 31.63 -55.71
CA ALA A 98 4.72 32.06 -57.10
C ALA A 98 5.53 33.36 -57.39
N PRO A 99 5.55 34.04 -58.59
CA PRO A 99 4.38 34.35 -59.46
C PRO A 99 4.61 34.47 -61.01
N ALA A 100 3.49 34.70 -61.74
CA ALA A 100 3.32 35.30 -63.08
C ALA A 100 3.94 34.57 -64.31
N ALA A 101 3.27 34.37 -65.45
CA ALA A 101 2.64 35.40 -66.29
C ALA A 101 1.77 34.81 -67.43
N SER A 102 0.95 35.71 -68.00
CA SER A 102 0.45 35.75 -69.39
C SER A 102 -0.90 35.10 -69.75
N THR A 103 -1.54 35.81 -70.68
CA THR A 103 -2.97 35.97 -70.98
C THR A 103 -3.32 35.36 -72.35
N LYS A 104 -4.48 34.65 -72.44
CA LYS A 104 -5.50 34.46 -73.53
C LYS A 104 -5.10 34.52 -75.04
N PRO A 105 -5.97 34.08 -76.01
CA PRO A 105 -7.15 33.19 -76.00
C PRO A 105 -7.22 32.19 -77.20
N GLY A 106 -8.20 31.26 -77.21
CA GLY A 106 -8.62 30.57 -78.44
C GLY A 106 -9.40 29.26 -78.24
N ALA A 107 -10.71 29.28 -78.46
CA ALA A 107 -11.59 28.11 -78.64
C ALA A 107 -11.51 27.63 -80.12
N PRO A 108 -11.95 26.42 -80.56
CA PRO A 108 -13.26 25.83 -80.23
C PRO A 108 -13.36 24.29 -80.09
N THR A 109 -14.53 23.89 -79.57
CA THR A 109 -15.20 22.57 -79.56
C THR A 109 -14.96 21.68 -80.80
N GLN A 110 -14.69 20.38 -80.58
CA GLN A 110 -15.14 19.30 -81.50
C GLN A 110 -15.18 17.92 -80.82
N GLN A 111 -16.24 17.19 -81.13
CA GLN A 111 -16.61 15.87 -80.60
C GLN A 111 -15.74 14.73 -81.17
N LYS A 112 -15.48 13.74 -80.30
CA LYS A 112 -15.25 12.28 -80.49
C LYS A 112 -14.98 11.75 -81.92
N PRO A 113 -13.98 10.86 -82.05
CA PRO A 113 -14.32 9.49 -82.45
C PRO A 113 -13.55 8.38 -81.72
N ALA A 114 -14.08 7.17 -81.88
CA ALA A 114 -13.64 5.91 -81.29
C ALA A 114 -12.24 5.48 -81.74
N VAL A 115 -11.48 4.85 -80.82
CA VAL A 115 -10.31 4.03 -81.17
C VAL A 115 -10.38 2.69 -80.45
N GLN A 116 -10.12 1.67 -81.25
CA GLN A 116 -10.33 0.26 -81.05
C GLN A 116 -9.01 -0.42 -80.61
N LEU A 117 -9.14 -1.41 -79.73
CA LEU A 117 -8.31 -2.61 -79.54
C LEU A 117 -6.77 -2.51 -79.64
N VAL A 118 -6.09 -2.58 -78.49
CA VAL A 118 -4.81 -3.29 -78.35
C VAL A 118 -4.91 -4.22 -77.15
N GLN A 119 -5.03 -5.53 -77.43
CA GLN A 119 -4.92 -6.59 -76.43
C GLN A 119 -3.46 -6.74 -76.00
N LYS A 120 -3.21 -6.75 -74.69
CA LYS A 120 -1.95 -7.20 -74.07
C LYS A 120 -2.23 -8.50 -73.29
N PRO A 121 -1.27 -9.44 -73.23
CA PRO A 121 -1.52 -10.85 -72.97
C PRO A 121 -1.84 -11.15 -71.51
N VAL A 122 -2.66 -12.19 -71.32
CA VAL A 122 -3.17 -12.72 -70.06
C VAL A 122 -2.02 -13.28 -69.20
N PRO A 123 -1.82 -12.82 -67.95
CA PRO A 123 -0.95 -13.53 -67.01
C PRO A 123 -1.65 -14.84 -66.54
N PRO A 124 -0.91 -15.94 -66.30
CA PRO A 124 -1.50 -17.21 -65.91
C PRO A 124 -2.31 -17.08 -64.62
N PRO A 125 -3.36 -17.89 -64.43
CA PRO A 125 -4.23 -17.79 -63.27
C PRO A 125 -3.40 -18.02 -62.00
N VAL A 126 -3.36 -17.01 -61.15
CA VAL A 126 -2.95 -17.18 -59.74
C VAL A 126 -3.90 -18.24 -59.17
N PRO A 127 -3.41 -19.29 -58.48
CA PRO A 127 -4.29 -20.24 -57.82
C PRO A 127 -5.25 -19.44 -56.94
N GLN A 128 -6.57 -19.64 -57.12
CA GLN A 128 -7.55 -19.16 -56.16
C GLN A 128 -7.16 -19.74 -54.81
N GLN A 129 -6.50 -18.93 -53.96
CA GLN A 129 -6.59 -19.17 -52.54
C GLN A 129 -8.08 -19.07 -52.26
N ALA A 130 -8.70 -20.23 -51.99
CA ALA A 130 -10.02 -20.28 -51.43
C ALA A 130 -9.99 -19.33 -50.23
N VAL A 131 -10.68 -18.19 -50.35
CA VAL A 131 -11.14 -17.48 -49.18
C VAL A 131 -12.18 -18.42 -48.60
N THR A 132 -11.71 -19.40 -47.83
CA THR A 132 -12.54 -20.06 -46.83
C THR A 132 -13.20 -18.92 -46.08
N PRO A 133 -14.54 -18.85 -46.03
CA PRO A 133 -15.19 -17.88 -45.16
C PRO A 133 -14.51 -18.03 -43.80
N LYS A 134 -13.99 -16.93 -43.22
CA LYS A 134 -13.77 -16.95 -41.78
C LYS A 134 -15.14 -17.26 -41.20
N GLU A 135 -15.29 -18.50 -40.77
CA GLU A 135 -16.39 -18.94 -39.94
C GLU A 135 -16.31 -18.08 -38.69
N VAL A 136 -17.05 -16.98 -38.69
CA VAL A 136 -17.30 -16.21 -37.49
C VAL A 136 -18.14 -17.15 -36.65
N GLU A 137 -17.51 -17.77 -35.65
CA GLU A 137 -18.13 -18.71 -34.71
C GLU A 137 -19.23 -17.96 -33.92
N PRO A 138 -20.50 -17.93 -34.37
CA PRO A 138 -21.47 -16.94 -33.88
C PRO A 138 -21.95 -17.28 -32.47
N GLN A 139 -21.85 -18.56 -32.10
CA GLN A 139 -22.51 -19.10 -30.92
C GLN A 139 -21.79 -18.78 -29.61
N LYS A 140 -20.46 -18.55 -29.64
CA LYS A 140 -19.69 -18.20 -28.45
C LYS A 140 -19.82 -16.72 -28.08
N GLU A 141 -19.87 -15.83 -29.07
CA GLU A 141 -20.05 -14.39 -28.80
C GLU A 141 -21.46 -14.11 -28.27
N ASP A 142 -22.49 -14.75 -28.83
CA ASP A 142 -23.88 -14.63 -28.37
C ASP A 142 -24.08 -15.21 -26.97
N PHE A 143 -23.47 -16.37 -26.65
CA PHE A 143 -23.57 -16.97 -25.33
C PHE A 143 -22.83 -16.15 -24.25
N VAL A 144 -21.64 -15.62 -24.57
CA VAL A 144 -20.88 -14.75 -23.65
C VAL A 144 -21.62 -13.43 -23.42
N ALA A 145 -22.22 -12.86 -24.47
CA ALA A 145 -23.06 -11.67 -24.34
C ALA A 145 -24.30 -11.95 -23.47
N LEU A 146 -24.99 -13.08 -23.69
CA LEU A 146 -26.13 -13.52 -22.88
C LEU A 146 -25.73 -13.72 -21.41
N MET A 147 -24.59 -14.36 -21.17
CA MET A 147 -24.05 -14.57 -19.83
C MET A 147 -23.65 -13.26 -19.15
N LYS A 148 -23.09 -12.30 -19.89
CA LYS A 148 -22.78 -10.97 -19.36
C LYS A 148 -24.05 -10.24 -18.93
N VAL A 149 -25.09 -10.23 -19.77
CA VAL A 149 -26.38 -9.60 -19.45
C VAL A 149 -27.07 -10.28 -18.27
N PHE A 150 -27.01 -11.61 -18.21
CA PHE A 150 -27.53 -12.38 -17.07
C PHE A 150 -26.78 -12.04 -15.78
N MET A 151 -25.44 -12.00 -15.83
CA MET A 151 -24.61 -11.68 -14.67
C MET A 151 -24.83 -10.24 -14.19
N GLU A 152 -24.96 -9.27 -15.09
CA GLU A 152 -25.29 -7.89 -14.70
C GLU A 152 -26.64 -7.80 -13.98
N ARG A 153 -27.65 -8.54 -14.44
CA ARG A 153 -28.97 -8.62 -13.76
C ARG A 153 -28.86 -9.31 -12.41
N LEU A 154 -28.09 -10.39 -12.33
CA LEU A 154 -27.88 -11.15 -11.11
C LEU A 154 -27.16 -10.30 -10.05
N TYR A 155 -26.05 -9.64 -10.40
CA TYR A 155 -25.30 -8.78 -9.49
C TYR A 155 -26.11 -7.56 -9.03
N ARG A 156 -26.92 -6.95 -9.91
CA ARG A 156 -27.86 -5.89 -9.51
C ARG A 156 -28.95 -6.38 -8.57
N SER A 157 -29.40 -7.63 -8.72
CA SER A 157 -30.40 -8.22 -7.83
C SER A 157 -29.80 -8.55 -6.46
N ILE A 158 -28.60 -9.12 -6.43
CA ILE A 158 -27.89 -9.49 -5.20
C ILE A 158 -27.44 -8.26 -4.41
N SER A 159 -27.11 -7.16 -5.07
CA SER A 159 -26.71 -5.93 -4.36
C SER A 159 -27.84 -5.28 -3.55
N SER A 160 -29.10 -5.65 -3.81
CA SER A 160 -30.24 -5.23 -2.98
C SER A 160 -30.17 -5.74 -1.54
N LEU A 161 -29.34 -6.74 -1.24
CA LEU A 161 -29.06 -7.20 0.13
C LEU A 161 -28.31 -6.14 0.96
N TYR A 162 -27.60 -5.21 0.32
CA TYR A 162 -26.89 -4.15 1.05
C TYR A 162 -27.86 -3.05 1.48
N PRO A 163 -27.75 -2.57 2.73
CA PRO A 163 -28.49 -1.39 3.16
C PRO A 163 -28.14 -0.18 2.29
N LYS A 164 -29.13 0.64 1.94
CA LYS A 164 -28.95 1.91 1.22
C LYS A 164 -27.77 2.79 1.72
N PRO A 165 -27.53 2.96 3.04
CA PRO A 165 -26.38 3.77 3.49
C PRO A 165 -25.01 3.17 3.13
N VAL A 166 -24.89 1.85 2.99
CA VAL A 166 -23.64 1.18 2.57
C VAL A 166 -23.39 1.43 1.09
N VAL A 167 -24.44 1.31 0.27
CA VAL A 167 -24.37 1.58 -1.18
C VAL A 167 -23.90 3.02 -1.43
N GLU A 168 -24.48 3.99 -0.71
CA GLU A 168 -24.10 5.39 -0.89
C GLU A 168 -22.67 5.68 -0.41
N ARG A 169 -22.23 5.05 0.69
CA ARG A 169 -20.83 5.17 1.14
C ARG A 169 -19.86 4.60 0.10
N VAL A 170 -20.19 3.47 -0.52
CA VAL A 170 -19.37 2.86 -1.57
C VAL A 170 -19.38 3.71 -2.82
N ARG A 171 -20.53 4.27 -3.21
CA ARG A 171 -20.64 5.23 -4.29
C ARG A 171 -19.68 6.40 -4.09
N MET A 172 -19.71 7.01 -2.90
CA MET A 172 -18.81 8.12 -2.57
C MET A 172 -17.33 7.70 -2.65
N LEU A 173 -16.97 6.53 -2.11
CA LEU A 173 -15.60 6.02 -2.19
C LEU A 173 -15.16 5.70 -3.63
N MET A 174 -16.06 5.19 -4.47
CA MET A 174 -15.80 4.90 -5.88
C MET A 174 -15.60 6.18 -6.69
N LEU A 175 -16.42 7.20 -6.45
CA LEU A 175 -16.23 8.53 -7.03
C LEU A 175 -14.88 9.12 -6.62
N GLN A 176 -14.53 9.02 -5.33
CA GLN A 176 -13.24 9.46 -4.81
C GLN A 176 -12.06 8.65 -5.35
N ALA A 177 -12.25 7.37 -5.66
CA ALA A 177 -11.24 6.51 -6.30
C ALA A 177 -11.08 6.75 -7.81
N GLY A 178 -12.00 7.50 -8.44
CA GLY A 178 -12.00 7.75 -9.88
C GLY A 178 -12.72 6.67 -10.71
N TYR A 179 -13.57 5.85 -10.09
CA TYR A 179 -14.41 4.86 -10.76
C TYR A 179 -15.80 5.44 -11.07
N SER A 180 -15.88 6.50 -11.88
CA SER A 180 -17.14 7.17 -12.24
C SER A 180 -18.05 6.33 -13.15
N GLU A 181 -17.47 5.46 -13.98
CA GLU A 181 -18.19 4.65 -14.98
C GLU A 181 -18.79 3.36 -14.40
N LEU A 182 -18.44 2.99 -13.17
CA LEU A 182 -18.83 1.71 -12.60
C LEU A 182 -20.02 1.87 -11.64
N PHE A 183 -21.11 1.17 -11.90
CA PHE A 183 -22.27 1.13 -11.01
C PHE A 183 -21.88 0.52 -9.65
N PRO A 184 -22.09 1.24 -8.52
CA PRO A 184 -21.80 0.72 -7.18
C PRO A 184 -22.51 -0.61 -6.88
N GLU A 185 -23.71 -0.76 -7.43
CA GLU A 185 -24.54 -1.96 -7.32
C GLU A 185 -23.86 -3.17 -7.96
N LEU A 186 -23.20 -2.99 -9.11
CA LEU A 186 -22.51 -4.07 -9.81
C LEU A 186 -21.27 -4.53 -9.03
N TYR A 187 -20.51 -3.58 -8.48
CA TYR A 187 -19.33 -3.88 -7.67
C TYR A 187 -19.69 -4.63 -6.38
N LEU A 188 -20.73 -4.18 -5.69
CA LEU A 188 -21.21 -4.82 -4.45
C LEU A 188 -21.77 -6.21 -4.70
N GLY A 189 -22.54 -6.39 -5.77
CA GLY A 189 -23.05 -7.70 -6.19
C GLY A 189 -21.93 -8.69 -6.52
N PHE A 190 -20.93 -8.24 -7.31
CA PHE A 190 -19.75 -9.04 -7.63
C PHE A 190 -18.94 -9.43 -6.38
N THR A 191 -18.80 -8.50 -5.43
CA THR A 191 -18.07 -8.75 -4.19
C THR A 191 -18.78 -9.76 -3.28
N LEU A 192 -20.11 -9.69 -3.17
CA LEU A 192 -20.90 -10.72 -2.46
C LEU A 192 -20.78 -12.08 -3.11
N PHE A 193 -20.88 -12.14 -4.43
CA PHE A 193 -20.80 -13.40 -5.15
C PHE A 193 -19.43 -14.06 -5.01
N SER A 194 -18.36 -13.27 -5.15
CA SER A 194 -16.98 -13.75 -5.00
C SER A 194 -16.64 -14.16 -3.57
N SER A 195 -17.11 -13.41 -2.56
CA SER A 195 -16.93 -13.79 -1.15
C SER A 195 -17.71 -15.06 -0.80
N LEU A 196 -18.94 -15.23 -1.29
CA LEU A 196 -19.73 -16.45 -1.09
C LEU A 196 -19.08 -17.65 -1.76
N SER A 197 -18.61 -17.49 -3.00
CA SER A 197 -17.92 -18.55 -3.74
C SER A 197 -16.63 -18.98 -3.06
N THR A 198 -15.83 -18.01 -2.58
CA THR A 198 -14.57 -18.29 -1.88
C THR A 198 -14.80 -18.92 -0.51
N GLY A 199 -15.78 -18.41 0.26
CA GLY A 199 -16.15 -18.97 1.56
C GLY A 199 -16.65 -20.41 1.44
N LEU A 200 -17.50 -20.70 0.45
CA LEU A 200 -17.97 -22.05 0.17
C LEU A 200 -16.83 -22.98 -0.25
N PHE A 201 -15.94 -22.50 -1.14
CA PHE A 201 -14.78 -23.27 -1.56
C PHE A 201 -13.87 -23.64 -0.37
N LEU A 202 -13.57 -22.68 0.51
CA LEU A 202 -12.75 -22.93 1.71
C LEU A 202 -13.45 -23.86 2.71
N PHE A 203 -14.77 -23.75 2.87
CA PHE A 203 -15.57 -24.68 3.70
C PHE A 203 -15.50 -26.11 3.17
N LEU A 204 -15.61 -26.31 1.85
CA LEU A 204 -15.57 -27.64 1.23
C LEU A 204 -14.14 -28.22 1.23
N ALA A 205 -13.13 -27.39 0.98
CA ALA A 205 -11.73 -27.81 0.98
C ALA A 205 -11.24 -28.22 2.38
N SER A 206 -11.68 -27.53 3.44
CA SER A 206 -11.29 -27.80 4.82
C SER A 206 -11.81 -29.13 5.38
N GLN A 207 -12.88 -29.69 4.80
CA GLN A 207 -13.43 -31.01 5.20
C GLN A 207 -12.39 -32.14 5.14
N LYS A 208 -11.37 -32.02 4.28
CA LYS A 208 -10.32 -33.03 4.14
C LYS A 208 -9.18 -32.89 5.16
N PHE A 209 -9.09 -31.76 5.86
CA PHE A 209 -7.98 -31.43 6.74
C PHE A 209 -8.36 -31.37 8.21
N VAL A 210 -9.58 -30.93 8.55
CA VAL A 210 -9.99 -30.71 9.94
C VAL A 210 -11.30 -31.42 10.25
N SER A 211 -11.32 -32.20 11.35
CA SER A 211 -12.43 -33.07 11.74
C SER A 211 -13.66 -32.39 12.38
N PRO A 212 -13.56 -31.32 13.19
CA PRO A 212 -14.75 -30.65 13.71
C PRO A 212 -15.42 -29.76 12.67
N LEU A 213 -16.70 -30.04 12.38
CA LEU A 213 -17.55 -29.25 11.47
C LEU A 213 -17.59 -27.76 11.84
N LEU A 214 -17.55 -27.44 13.13
CA LEU A 214 -17.58 -26.06 13.63
C LEU A 214 -16.35 -25.25 13.17
N LEU A 215 -15.17 -25.88 13.11
CA LEU A 215 -13.95 -25.21 12.63
C LEU A 215 -14.00 -24.99 11.12
N ASN A 216 -14.49 -25.97 10.35
CA ASN A 216 -14.68 -25.83 8.91
C ASN A 216 -15.66 -24.71 8.56
N ALA A 217 -16.78 -24.62 9.30
CA ALA A 217 -17.72 -23.52 9.19
C ALA A 217 -17.05 -22.17 9.51
N GLY A 218 -16.22 -22.11 10.55
CA GLY A 218 -15.43 -20.94 10.90
C GLY A 218 -14.47 -20.51 9.77
N ILE A 219 -13.79 -21.45 9.12
CA ILE A 219 -12.89 -21.18 7.98
C ILE A 219 -13.67 -20.63 6.78
N GLY A 220 -14.84 -21.20 6.47
CA GLY A 220 -15.69 -20.72 5.38
C GLY A 220 -16.22 -19.30 5.63
N VAL A 221 -16.72 -19.03 6.84
CA VAL A 221 -17.17 -17.70 7.26
C VAL A 221 -16.00 -16.71 7.28
N GLY A 222 -14.84 -17.13 7.79
CA GLY A 222 -13.62 -16.33 7.79
C GLY A 222 -13.18 -15.93 6.38
N GLY A 223 -13.22 -16.88 5.44
CA GLY A 223 -12.95 -16.64 4.02
C GLY A 223 -13.91 -15.64 3.38
N PHE A 224 -15.21 -15.78 3.66
CA PHE A 224 -16.23 -14.83 3.22
C PHE A 224 -15.94 -13.41 3.74
N ILE A 225 -15.72 -13.26 5.05
CA ILE A 225 -15.42 -11.96 5.68
C ILE A 225 -14.12 -11.37 5.13
N LEU A 226 -13.10 -12.19 4.92
CA LEU A 226 -11.79 -11.76 4.42
C LEU A 226 -11.89 -11.16 3.01
N VAL A 227 -12.57 -11.84 2.08
CA VAL A 227 -12.75 -11.33 0.71
C VAL A 227 -13.56 -10.04 0.71
N GLN A 228 -14.62 -9.98 1.53
CA GLN A 228 -15.43 -8.77 1.67
C GLN A 228 -14.60 -7.60 2.19
N ALA A 229 -13.78 -7.83 3.23
CA ALA A 229 -12.89 -6.82 3.80
C ALA A 229 -11.84 -6.33 2.78
N LEU A 230 -11.21 -7.25 2.04
CA LEU A 230 -10.23 -6.94 0.99
C LEU A 230 -10.81 -6.06 -0.13
N ALA A 231 -12.03 -6.35 -0.57
CA ALA A 231 -12.69 -5.59 -1.62
C ALA A 231 -12.99 -4.14 -1.18
N PHE A 232 -13.68 -3.95 -0.05
CA PHE A 232 -13.95 -2.62 0.49
C PHE A 232 -12.66 -1.82 0.73
N MET A 233 -11.62 -2.49 1.24
CA MET A 233 -10.32 -1.89 1.49
C MET A 233 -9.63 -1.46 0.20
N LYS A 234 -9.71 -2.24 -0.88
CA LYS A 234 -9.09 -1.87 -2.16
C LYS A 234 -9.59 -0.50 -2.62
N ILE A 235 -10.92 -0.28 -2.63
CA ILE A 235 -11.50 1.02 -3.01
C ILE A 235 -10.99 2.12 -2.07
N PHE A 236 -10.99 1.85 -0.75
CA PHE A 236 -10.52 2.82 0.24
C PHE A 236 -9.09 3.27 -0.04
N VAL A 237 -8.17 2.33 -0.30
CA VAL A 237 -6.76 2.67 -0.52
C VAL A 237 -6.56 3.32 -1.89
N ASP A 238 -7.35 2.96 -2.91
CA ASP A 238 -7.29 3.59 -4.22
C ASP A 238 -7.80 5.05 -4.17
N ALA A 239 -8.86 5.33 -3.40
CA ALA A 239 -9.33 6.68 -3.10
C ALA A 239 -8.28 7.52 -2.36
N ASP A 240 -7.68 6.95 -1.30
CA ASP A 240 -6.60 7.61 -0.57
C ASP A 240 -5.36 7.85 -1.46
N ALA A 241 -5.03 6.91 -2.36
CA ALA A 241 -3.91 7.07 -3.29
C ALA A 241 -4.17 8.16 -4.34
N LYS A 242 -5.41 8.30 -4.86
CA LYS A 242 -5.78 9.44 -5.73
C LYS A 242 -5.65 10.75 -4.96
N ALA A 243 -6.17 10.80 -3.73
CA ALA A 243 -6.09 12.00 -2.88
C ALA A 243 -4.64 12.42 -2.60
N SER A 244 -3.75 11.50 -2.22
CA SER A 244 -2.33 11.82 -2.00
C SER A 244 -1.62 12.29 -3.28
N LYS A 245 -1.99 11.78 -4.46
CA LYS A 245 -1.47 12.29 -5.74
C LYS A 245 -1.92 13.73 -5.99
N ILE A 246 -3.16 14.06 -5.64
CA ILE A 246 -3.70 15.42 -5.75
C ILE A 246 -3.00 16.36 -4.77
N GLU A 247 -2.85 15.96 -3.50
CA GLU A 247 -2.15 16.75 -2.48
C GLU A 247 -0.73 17.11 -2.92
N LEU A 248 0.00 16.16 -3.52
CA LEU A 248 1.39 16.35 -3.93
C LEU A 248 1.55 17.48 -4.95
N VAL A 249 0.64 17.60 -5.91
CA VAL A 249 0.70 18.59 -7.01
C VAL A 249 -0.12 19.85 -6.74
N LEU A 250 -0.88 19.88 -5.65
CA LEU A 250 -1.74 21.02 -5.29
C LEU A 250 -0.97 22.35 -5.16
N PRO A 251 0.20 22.42 -4.49
CA PRO A 251 0.96 23.67 -4.37
C PRO A 251 1.32 24.27 -5.72
N ASP A 252 1.80 23.43 -6.65
CA ASP A 252 2.24 23.85 -7.97
C ASP A 252 1.05 24.36 -8.80
N ALA A 253 -0.11 23.72 -8.67
CA ALA A 253 -1.34 24.17 -9.31
C ALA A 253 -1.81 25.53 -8.78
N LEU A 254 -1.77 25.75 -7.45
CA LEU A 254 -2.13 27.02 -6.83
C LEU A 254 -1.15 28.14 -7.22
N GLN A 255 0.15 27.87 -7.26
CA GLN A 255 1.17 28.82 -7.74
C GLN A 255 0.96 29.21 -9.20
N MET A 256 0.59 28.25 -10.06
CA MET A 256 0.28 28.57 -11.45
C MET A 256 -1.00 29.41 -11.57
N MET A 257 -2.04 29.13 -10.78
CA MET A 257 -3.23 29.98 -10.72
C MET A 257 -2.87 31.40 -10.27
N SER A 258 -2.05 31.52 -9.22
CA SER A 258 -1.53 32.81 -8.73
C SER A 258 -0.75 33.58 -9.81
N SER A 259 0.16 32.91 -10.51
CA SER A 259 0.92 33.50 -11.62
C SER A 259 0.02 33.99 -12.75
N ASN A 260 -1.02 33.22 -13.10
CA ASN A 260 -1.98 33.61 -14.13
C ASN A 260 -2.82 34.82 -13.70
N ILE A 261 -3.25 34.88 -12.44
CA ILE A 261 -3.99 36.03 -11.89
C ILE A 261 -3.10 37.29 -11.90
N ARG A 262 -1.83 37.18 -11.49
CA ARG A 262 -0.86 38.30 -11.58
C ARG A 262 -0.63 38.78 -13.01
N ALA A 263 -0.74 37.90 -14.00
CA ALA A 263 -0.68 38.24 -15.41
C ALA A 263 -1.95 38.97 -15.93
N GLY A 264 -2.92 39.27 -15.06
CA GLY A 264 -4.14 39.99 -15.39
C GLY A 264 -5.31 39.10 -15.82
N MET A 265 -5.19 37.76 -15.67
CA MET A 265 -6.31 36.86 -15.93
C MET A 265 -7.35 36.95 -14.82
N THR A 266 -8.63 36.80 -15.17
CA THR A 266 -9.67 36.59 -14.16
C THR A 266 -9.45 35.24 -13.46
N LEU A 267 -9.99 35.09 -12.25
CA LEU A 267 -9.85 33.87 -11.45
C LEU A 267 -10.35 32.63 -12.21
N GLU A 268 -11.48 32.75 -12.91
CA GLU A 268 -12.09 31.67 -13.68
C GLU A 268 -11.18 31.21 -14.82
N ASN A 269 -10.59 32.16 -15.55
CA ASN A 269 -9.63 31.88 -16.63
C ASN A 269 -8.33 31.29 -16.09
N ALA A 270 -7.85 31.80 -14.95
CA ALA A 270 -6.66 31.27 -14.30
C ALA A 270 -6.85 29.81 -13.85
N ILE A 271 -8.01 29.46 -13.28
CA ILE A 271 -8.35 28.08 -12.92
C ILE A 271 -8.35 27.19 -14.17
N TRP A 272 -8.99 27.63 -15.26
CA TRP A 272 -9.07 26.88 -16.51
C TRP A 272 -7.69 26.60 -17.13
N ILE A 273 -6.84 27.62 -17.24
CA ILE A 273 -5.49 27.50 -17.83
C ILE A 273 -4.57 26.66 -16.93
N SER A 274 -4.84 26.63 -15.62
CA SER A 274 -4.12 25.79 -14.67
C SER A 274 -4.46 24.30 -14.77
N ALA A 275 -5.44 23.89 -15.57
CA ALA A 275 -5.82 22.49 -15.79
C ALA A 275 -4.82 21.73 -16.70
N ARG A 276 -3.55 21.66 -16.29
CA ARG A 276 -2.48 21.08 -17.10
C ARG A 276 -2.38 19.55 -17.00
N PRO A 277 -1.91 18.85 -18.05
CA PRO A 277 -1.70 17.39 -18.05
C PRO A 277 -0.83 16.85 -16.91
N GLU A 278 0.20 17.59 -16.49
CA GLU A 278 1.16 17.20 -15.46
C GLU A 278 0.55 17.02 -14.07
N PHE A 279 -0.61 17.63 -13.79
CA PHE A 279 -1.28 17.51 -12.49
C PHE A 279 -2.13 16.24 -12.35
N GLY A 280 -2.12 15.34 -13.35
CA GLY A 280 -2.73 14.02 -13.25
C GLY A 280 -4.20 14.08 -12.79
N PRO A 281 -4.60 13.40 -11.69
CA PRO A 281 -5.99 13.42 -11.24
C PRO A 281 -6.52 14.80 -10.83
N LEU A 282 -5.66 15.73 -10.41
CA LEU A 282 -6.09 17.09 -10.04
C LEU A 282 -6.57 17.87 -11.27
N ARG A 283 -5.96 17.63 -12.44
CA ARG A 283 -6.39 18.25 -13.71
C ARG A 283 -7.87 18.04 -13.97
N ASP A 284 -8.34 16.80 -13.81
CA ASP A 284 -9.71 16.44 -14.14
C ASP A 284 -10.69 17.14 -13.18
N GLU A 285 -10.31 17.28 -11.91
CA GLU A 285 -11.07 18.06 -10.93
C GLU A 285 -11.08 19.56 -11.24
N ILE A 286 -9.95 20.14 -11.64
CA ILE A 286 -9.86 21.54 -12.08
C ILE A 286 -10.74 21.77 -13.32
N LYS A 287 -10.70 20.86 -14.32
CA LYS A 287 -11.57 20.94 -15.49
C LYS A 287 -13.05 20.90 -15.12
N HIS A 288 -13.43 20.04 -14.15
CA HIS A 288 -14.79 20.01 -13.64
C HIS A 288 -15.20 21.34 -13.00
N VAL A 289 -14.34 21.94 -12.17
CA VAL A 289 -14.59 23.25 -11.55
C VAL A 289 -14.75 24.34 -12.62
N SER A 290 -13.85 24.38 -13.61
CA SER A 290 -13.94 25.35 -14.71
C SER A 290 -15.23 25.17 -15.53
N ALA A 291 -15.59 23.93 -15.88
CA ALA A 291 -16.80 23.64 -16.64
C ALA A 291 -18.07 24.09 -15.89
N GLN A 292 -18.15 23.83 -14.59
CA GLN A 292 -19.25 24.30 -13.74
C GLN A 292 -19.30 25.83 -13.67
N THR A 293 -18.14 26.46 -13.53
CA THR A 293 -18.02 27.92 -13.46
C THR A 293 -18.46 28.58 -14.77
N PHE A 294 -18.02 28.08 -15.92
CA PHE A 294 -18.46 28.57 -17.23
C PHE A 294 -19.95 28.31 -17.50
N ALA A 295 -20.54 27.28 -16.86
CA ALA A 295 -21.98 27.02 -16.89
C ALA A 295 -22.80 27.95 -15.97
N GLY A 296 -22.15 28.91 -15.28
CA GLY A 296 -22.80 29.90 -14.43
C GLY A 296 -22.89 29.52 -12.95
N LYS A 297 -22.31 28.39 -12.52
CA LYS A 297 -22.22 28.02 -11.10
C LYS A 297 -21.14 28.89 -10.41
N PRO A 298 -21.38 29.43 -9.20
CA PRO A 298 -20.35 30.19 -8.48
C PRO A 298 -19.06 29.37 -8.28
N VAL A 299 -17.90 30.01 -8.46
CA VAL A 299 -16.57 29.38 -8.26
C VAL A 299 -16.46 28.75 -6.87
N THR A 300 -16.95 29.46 -5.85
CA THR A 300 -16.93 29.01 -4.45
C THR A 300 -17.72 27.72 -4.25
N GLU A 301 -18.88 27.58 -4.89
CA GLU A 301 -19.71 26.37 -4.82
C GLU A 301 -19.08 25.21 -5.60
N SER A 302 -18.47 25.49 -6.75
CA SER A 302 -17.75 24.49 -7.56
C SER A 302 -16.52 23.94 -6.80
N PHE A 303 -15.83 24.79 -6.04
CA PHE A 303 -14.75 24.36 -5.14
C PHE A 303 -15.25 23.48 -4.00
N TYR A 304 -16.40 23.78 -3.39
CA TYR A 304 -17.01 22.90 -2.38
C TYR A 304 -17.37 21.53 -2.95
N ASP A 305 -17.95 21.46 -4.15
CA ASP A 305 -18.22 20.19 -4.83
C ASP A 305 -16.93 19.38 -5.05
N MET A 306 -15.84 20.05 -5.40
CA MET A 306 -14.53 19.42 -5.60
C MET A 306 -13.97 18.80 -4.31
N VAL A 307 -14.15 19.47 -3.17
CA VAL A 307 -13.75 18.95 -1.84
C VAL A 307 -14.43 17.60 -1.56
N HIS A 308 -15.71 17.42 -1.91
CA HIS A 308 -16.41 16.16 -1.67
C HIS A 308 -15.87 14.97 -2.50
N ARG A 309 -15.21 15.25 -3.64
CA ARG A 309 -14.65 14.23 -4.55
C ARG A 309 -13.19 13.90 -4.24
N VAL A 310 -12.50 14.69 -3.43
CA VAL A 310 -11.10 14.49 -3.06
C VAL A 310 -11.01 14.17 -1.57
N ARG A 311 -10.59 12.95 -1.24
CA ARG A 311 -10.56 12.46 0.14
C ARG A 311 -9.29 12.88 0.88
N SER A 312 -9.16 14.18 1.15
CA SER A 312 -7.98 14.75 1.81
C SER A 312 -8.36 15.92 2.72
N ASP A 313 -7.95 15.83 3.99
CA ASP A 313 -8.18 16.89 4.98
C ASP A 313 -7.32 18.13 4.69
N LEU A 314 -6.10 17.93 4.16
CA LEU A 314 -5.20 19.00 3.76
C LEU A 314 -5.77 19.76 2.56
N PHE A 315 -6.25 19.04 1.55
CA PHE A 315 -6.89 19.60 0.37
C PHE A 315 -8.17 20.36 0.75
N GLU A 316 -9.02 19.75 1.58
CA GLU A 316 -10.24 20.38 2.08
C GLU A 316 -9.93 21.70 2.80
N ARG A 317 -8.91 21.72 3.66
CA ARG A 317 -8.48 22.93 4.37
C ARG A 317 -7.98 24.01 3.42
N ALA A 318 -7.11 23.63 2.48
CA ALA A 318 -6.56 24.55 1.48
C ALA A 318 -7.66 25.19 0.63
N ILE A 319 -8.58 24.38 0.09
CA ILE A 319 -9.69 24.88 -0.73
C ILE A 319 -10.65 25.76 0.09
N LYS A 320 -10.92 25.42 1.36
CA LYS A 320 -11.72 26.29 2.25
C LYS A 320 -11.09 27.67 2.45
N LEU A 321 -9.78 27.74 2.67
CA LEU A 321 -9.05 29.01 2.79
C LEU A 321 -9.14 29.83 1.50
N VAL A 322 -9.00 29.18 0.34
CA VAL A 322 -9.17 29.84 -0.96
C VAL A 322 -10.59 30.38 -1.11
N VAL A 323 -11.62 29.59 -0.79
CA VAL A 323 -13.03 30.01 -0.87
C VAL A 323 -13.33 31.19 0.07
N GLU A 324 -12.79 31.17 1.28
CA GLU A 324 -12.94 32.27 2.24
C GLU A 324 -12.27 33.55 1.72
N GLY A 325 -11.07 33.45 1.16
CA GLY A 325 -10.40 34.60 0.55
C GLY A 325 -11.11 35.17 -0.67
N ILE A 326 -11.75 34.33 -1.50
CA ILE A 326 -12.61 34.81 -2.59
C ILE A 326 -13.76 35.66 -2.06
N ARG A 327 -14.39 35.25 -0.94
CA ARG A 327 -15.50 36.01 -0.33
C ARG A 327 -15.05 37.34 0.26
N LEU A 328 -13.84 37.39 0.80
CA LEU A 328 -13.25 38.60 1.37
C LEU A 328 -12.76 39.59 0.31
N GLY A 329 -12.63 39.17 -0.95
CA GLY A 329 -12.26 40.03 -2.08
C GLY A 329 -10.81 40.54 -2.01
N GLY A 330 -9.93 39.81 -1.33
CA GLY A 330 -8.52 40.17 -1.18
C GLY A 330 -7.67 39.90 -2.43
N GLU A 331 -6.35 40.08 -2.28
CA GLU A 331 -5.39 39.82 -3.35
C GLU A 331 -5.20 38.31 -3.58
N MET A 332 -6.01 37.75 -4.49
CA MET A 332 -6.11 36.31 -4.73
C MET A 332 -4.77 35.65 -5.09
N ALA A 333 -3.88 36.34 -5.81
CA ALA A 333 -2.57 35.79 -6.13
C ALA A 333 -1.73 35.55 -4.87
N ASN A 334 -1.65 36.53 -3.98
CA ASN A 334 -0.88 36.41 -2.74
C ASN A 334 -1.47 35.35 -1.81
N LEU A 335 -2.81 35.25 -1.74
CA LEU A 335 -3.46 34.19 -0.98
C LEU A 335 -3.10 32.79 -1.51
N LEU A 336 -3.17 32.58 -2.83
CA LEU A 336 -2.86 31.28 -3.43
C LEU A 336 -1.39 30.89 -3.22
N ASP A 337 -0.46 31.86 -3.28
CA ASP A 337 0.95 31.63 -2.97
C ASP A 337 1.16 31.24 -1.51
N GLU A 338 0.51 31.94 -0.58
CA GLU A 338 0.61 31.66 0.85
C GLU A 338 0.07 30.26 1.18
N VAL A 339 -1.09 29.90 0.62
CA VAL A 339 -1.67 28.56 0.77
C VAL A 339 -0.75 27.49 0.15
N ALA A 340 -0.14 27.76 -1.01
CA ALA A 340 0.82 26.85 -1.61
C ALA A 340 2.09 26.68 -0.76
N ALA A 341 2.60 27.76 -0.17
CA ALA A 341 3.75 27.73 0.73
C ALA A 341 3.46 26.93 2.01
N ASP A 342 2.29 27.12 2.62
CA ASP A 342 1.83 26.37 3.79
C ASP A 342 1.74 24.86 3.51
N ILE A 343 1.12 24.48 2.38
CA ILE A 343 1.05 23.07 1.97
C ILE A 343 2.46 22.50 1.77
N LYS A 344 3.36 23.24 1.10
CA LYS A 344 4.73 22.78 0.84
C LYS A 344 5.52 22.59 2.14
N SER A 345 5.37 23.52 3.10
CA SER A 345 5.93 23.39 4.44
C SER A 345 5.40 22.14 5.15
N THR A 346 4.09 21.93 5.11
CA THR A 346 3.44 20.74 5.69
C THR A 346 3.97 19.44 5.07
N GLN A 347 4.14 19.39 3.74
CA GLN A 347 4.71 18.21 3.07
C GLN A 347 6.18 17.98 3.44
N MET A 348 6.98 19.03 3.63
CA MET A 348 8.36 18.93 4.09
C MET A 348 8.44 18.32 5.49
N LEU A 349 7.61 18.82 6.43
CA LEU A 349 7.51 18.28 7.78
C LEU A 349 7.11 16.79 7.77
N GLN A 350 6.12 16.41 6.95
CA GLN A 350 5.73 15.00 6.82
C GLN A 350 6.87 14.12 6.30
N ARG A 351 7.64 14.59 5.31
CA ARG A 351 8.79 13.85 4.79
C ARG A 351 9.90 13.69 5.83
N GLU A 352 10.13 14.71 6.64
CA GLU A 352 11.08 14.66 7.76
C GLU A 352 10.65 13.66 8.83
N LEU A 353 9.35 13.64 9.20
CA LEU A 353 8.79 12.65 10.12
C LEU A 353 8.92 11.22 9.59
N ILE A 354 8.61 10.99 8.31
CA ILE A 354 8.79 9.67 7.70
C ILE A 354 10.27 9.27 7.75
N THR A 355 11.18 10.16 7.35
CA THR A 355 12.63 9.89 7.30
C THR A 355 13.20 9.60 8.70
N SER A 356 12.82 10.38 9.71
CA SER A 356 13.27 10.20 11.10
C SER A 356 12.72 8.91 11.74
N THR A 357 11.52 8.48 11.36
CA THR A 357 10.89 7.26 11.90
C THR A 357 11.20 5.99 11.09
N MET A 358 11.84 6.11 9.92
CA MET A 358 12.21 4.96 9.08
C MET A 358 13.09 3.94 9.81
N MET A 359 13.97 4.38 10.72
CA MET A 359 14.82 3.46 11.48
C MET A 359 13.98 2.51 12.34
N TYR A 360 12.94 3.01 13.02
CA TYR A 360 12.02 2.18 13.80
C TYR A 360 11.22 1.23 12.90
N ALA A 361 10.81 1.68 11.72
CA ALA A 361 10.17 0.82 10.73
C ALA A 361 11.07 -0.36 10.34
N ILE A 362 12.35 -0.11 10.03
CA ILE A 362 13.31 -1.17 9.69
C ILE A 362 13.46 -2.18 10.83
N PHE A 363 13.55 -1.70 12.08
CA PHE A 363 13.64 -2.59 13.24
C PHE A 363 12.41 -3.48 13.40
N ILE A 364 11.19 -2.93 13.25
CA ILE A 364 9.93 -3.69 13.31
C ILE A 364 9.90 -4.76 12.22
N ILE A 365 10.28 -4.40 10.99
CA ILE A 365 10.33 -5.31 9.84
C ILE A 365 11.30 -6.46 10.12
N PHE A 366 12.51 -6.14 10.60
CA PHE A 366 13.54 -7.13 10.91
C PHE A 366 13.11 -8.07 12.05
N ALA A 367 12.56 -7.52 13.13
CA ALA A 367 12.09 -8.29 14.27
C ALA A 367 10.93 -9.22 13.90
N ALA A 368 9.96 -8.74 13.12
CA ALA A 368 8.77 -9.50 12.76
C ALA A 368 9.03 -10.56 11.68
N MET A 369 9.81 -10.25 10.64
CA MET A 369 10.01 -11.16 9.51
C MET A 369 11.18 -12.13 9.70
N ILE A 370 12.20 -11.75 10.47
CA ILE A 370 13.41 -12.57 10.63
C ILE A 370 13.49 -13.14 12.04
N ILE A 371 13.55 -12.28 13.06
CA ILE A 371 13.82 -12.72 14.44
C ILE A 371 12.70 -13.61 14.98
N ALA A 372 11.44 -13.17 14.88
CA ALA A 372 10.32 -13.93 15.42
C ALA A 372 10.17 -15.31 14.75
N PRO A 373 10.13 -15.44 13.41
CA PRO A 373 10.12 -16.74 12.73
C PRO A 373 11.30 -17.64 13.08
N ALA A 374 12.51 -17.08 13.18
CA ALA A 374 13.69 -17.86 13.58
C ALA A 374 13.57 -18.39 15.02
N LEU A 375 13.07 -17.57 15.96
CA LEU A 375 12.89 -17.97 17.35
C LEU A 375 11.81 -19.06 17.49
N PHE A 376 10.69 -18.92 16.78
CA PHE A 376 9.66 -19.95 16.70
C PHE A 376 10.17 -21.23 16.02
N ALA A 377 11.04 -21.13 15.01
CA ALA A 377 11.65 -22.28 14.36
C ALA A 377 12.53 -23.09 15.34
N VAL A 378 13.32 -22.40 16.18
CA VAL A 378 14.12 -23.03 17.24
C VAL A 378 13.23 -23.73 18.27
N SER A 379 12.17 -23.05 18.74
CA SER A 379 11.22 -23.63 19.70
C SER A 379 10.54 -24.89 19.14
N SER A 380 10.08 -24.83 17.89
CA SER A 380 9.46 -25.96 17.21
C SER A 380 10.44 -27.12 16.99
N PHE A 381 11.70 -26.84 16.62
CA PHE A 381 12.75 -27.84 16.47
C PHE A 381 13.05 -28.56 17.79
N TYR A 382 13.18 -27.80 18.88
CA TYR A 382 13.43 -28.36 20.20
C TYR A 382 12.32 -29.32 20.65
N SER A 383 11.05 -28.96 20.44
CA SER A 383 9.91 -29.82 20.77
C SER A 383 9.93 -31.13 19.99
N GLU A 384 10.24 -31.08 18.69
CA GLU A 384 10.33 -32.27 17.83
C GLU A 384 11.49 -33.18 18.23
N MET A 385 12.62 -32.61 18.62
CA MET A 385 13.77 -33.37 19.09
C MET A 385 13.49 -34.08 20.42
N ASN A 386 12.77 -33.43 21.34
CA ASN A 386 12.33 -34.05 22.59
C ASN A 386 11.38 -35.22 22.34
N GLU A 387 10.40 -35.04 21.44
CA GLU A 387 9.44 -36.09 21.09
C GLU A 387 10.12 -37.30 20.45
N GLN A 388 11.04 -37.10 19.50
CA GLN A 388 11.83 -38.17 18.88
C GLN A 388 12.72 -38.91 19.89
N THR A 389 13.27 -38.21 20.87
CA THR A 389 14.11 -38.82 21.92
C THR A 389 13.26 -39.67 22.87
N MET A 390 12.07 -39.20 23.24
CA MET A 390 11.10 -39.96 24.03
C MET A 390 10.59 -41.20 23.29
N GLU A 391 10.28 -41.07 22.00
CA GLU A 391 9.85 -42.20 21.18
C GLU A 391 10.94 -43.28 21.08
N LYS A 392 12.20 -42.89 20.87
CA LYS A 392 13.35 -43.80 20.88
C LYS A 392 13.59 -44.46 22.25
N ALA A 393 13.39 -43.73 23.35
CA ALA A 393 13.53 -44.26 24.71
C ALA A 393 12.42 -45.28 25.03
N GLN A 394 11.17 -44.98 24.67
CA GLN A 394 10.03 -45.86 24.90
C GLN A 394 10.11 -47.15 24.07
N LYS A 395 10.59 -47.07 22.82
CA LYS A 395 10.86 -48.24 21.96
C LYS A 395 11.98 -49.15 22.49
N ARG A 396 12.86 -48.65 23.35
CA ARG A 396 13.95 -49.43 23.98
C ARG A 396 13.54 -50.08 25.32
N GLY A 397 12.28 -49.97 25.75
CA GLY A 397 11.77 -50.65 26.95
C GLY A 397 12.32 -50.15 28.30
N GLY A 398 13.12 -49.07 28.31
CA GLY A 398 13.64 -48.48 29.54
C GLY A 398 12.71 -47.38 30.06
N GLN A 399 12.41 -47.39 31.35
CA GLN A 399 11.98 -46.16 32.02
C GLN A 399 13.03 -45.08 31.76
N PRO A 400 12.63 -43.81 31.49
CA PRO A 400 13.60 -42.74 31.30
C PRO A 400 14.52 -42.70 32.52
N PRO A 401 15.85 -42.68 32.35
CA PRO A 401 16.77 -42.60 33.48
C PRO A 401 16.41 -41.39 34.34
N GLU A 402 16.32 -41.55 35.65
CA GLU A 402 16.01 -40.45 36.59
C GLU A 402 16.99 -39.26 36.41
N GLU A 403 18.20 -39.53 35.92
CA GLU A 403 19.21 -38.53 35.57
C GLU A 403 18.83 -37.66 34.35
N PHE A 404 18.06 -38.19 33.40
CA PHE A 404 17.56 -37.47 32.22
C PHE A 404 16.46 -36.47 32.60
N VAL A 405 15.69 -36.76 33.66
CA VAL A 405 14.70 -35.83 34.24
C VAL A 405 15.40 -34.66 34.95
N GLN A 406 16.62 -34.87 35.45
CA GLN A 406 17.35 -33.88 36.24
C GLN A 406 18.30 -33.00 35.42
N LYS A 407 18.95 -33.53 34.36
CA LYS A 407 19.84 -32.75 33.48
C LYS A 407 19.11 -31.71 32.61
N THR A 408 17.80 -31.82 32.45
CA THR A 408 16.96 -30.80 31.79
C THR A 408 16.64 -29.61 32.70
N LYS A 409 17.08 -29.60 33.97
CA LYS A 409 16.93 -28.45 34.88
C LYS A 409 18.04 -27.40 34.78
N LEU A 410 19.12 -27.63 34.03
CA LEU A 410 20.23 -26.69 33.94
C LEU A 410 20.02 -25.70 32.78
N GLY A 411 19.15 -24.69 33.01
CA GLY A 411 18.96 -23.58 32.09
C GLY A 411 17.56 -22.97 32.04
N GLY A 412 16.89 -22.74 33.17
CA GLY A 412 15.73 -21.83 33.30
C GLY A 412 14.44 -22.16 32.53
N PHE A 413 14.46 -23.05 31.55
CA PHE A 413 13.33 -23.51 30.74
C PHE A 413 13.06 -24.99 31.07
N GLY A 414 12.54 -25.24 32.26
CA GLY A 414 12.23 -26.59 32.73
C GLY A 414 10.77 -26.98 32.44
N MET A 415 10.50 -27.62 31.30
CA MET A 415 9.28 -28.40 31.12
C MET A 415 9.60 -29.86 31.46
N GLY A 416 9.06 -30.34 32.57
CA GLY A 416 9.24 -31.72 33.02
C GLY A 416 8.64 -32.74 32.04
N ILE A 417 9.30 -33.88 31.88
CA ILE A 417 8.84 -34.98 31.04
C ILE A 417 7.66 -35.64 31.73
N ALA A 418 6.44 -35.30 31.31
CA ALA A 418 5.23 -36.04 31.66
C ALA A 418 5.14 -37.34 30.82
N LYS A 419 4.46 -38.38 31.37
CA LYS A 419 4.27 -39.72 30.77
C LYS A 419 3.53 -39.75 29.42
N THR A 420 3.10 -38.59 28.95
CA THR A 420 2.71 -38.27 27.58
C THR A 420 3.28 -36.89 27.29
N PRO A 421 3.83 -36.59 26.10
CA PRO A 421 4.13 -35.20 25.77
C PRO A 421 2.81 -34.42 25.92
N ALA A 422 2.73 -33.55 26.93
CA ALA A 422 1.51 -32.79 27.21
C ALA A 422 1.19 -31.79 26.09
N ILE A 423 2.16 -31.56 25.19
CA ILE A 423 2.04 -30.76 23.98
C ILE A 423 2.83 -31.50 22.89
N SER A 424 2.18 -31.88 21.79
CA SER A 424 2.84 -32.54 20.65
C SER A 424 3.66 -31.52 19.83
N ALA A 425 4.74 -31.96 19.17
CA ALA A 425 5.50 -31.08 18.29
C ALA A 425 4.65 -30.54 17.13
N GLU A 426 3.62 -31.26 16.70
CA GLU A 426 2.66 -30.77 15.70
C GLU A 426 1.84 -29.59 16.22
N GLU A 427 1.40 -29.64 17.48
CA GLU A 427 0.67 -28.55 18.14
C GLU A 427 1.54 -27.30 18.28
N VAL A 428 2.82 -27.47 18.65
CA VAL A 428 3.79 -26.36 18.72
C VAL A 428 4.06 -25.76 17.33
N LYS A 429 4.15 -26.59 16.29
CA LYS A 429 4.30 -26.14 14.89
C LYS A 429 3.10 -25.31 14.45
N PHE A 430 1.89 -25.81 14.70
CA PHE A 430 0.65 -25.11 14.37
C PHE A 430 0.52 -23.80 15.14
N PHE A 431 0.77 -23.81 16.45
CA PHE A 431 0.78 -22.62 17.29
C PHE A 431 1.78 -21.56 16.81
N SER A 432 3.00 -21.99 16.46
CA SER A 432 4.05 -21.11 15.93
C SER A 432 3.61 -20.44 14.63
N LEU A 433 3.01 -21.21 13.70
CA LEU A 433 2.53 -20.67 12.43
C LEU A 433 1.45 -19.61 12.66
N VAL A 434 0.48 -19.88 13.54
CA VAL A 434 -0.57 -18.92 13.89
C VAL A 434 0.03 -17.64 14.50
N CYS A 435 0.97 -17.78 15.43
CA CYS A 435 1.66 -16.64 16.04
C CYS A 435 2.44 -15.80 15.02
N ILE A 436 3.14 -16.43 14.09
CA ILE A 436 3.88 -15.75 13.02
C ILE A 436 2.92 -14.95 12.12
N VAL A 437 1.80 -15.55 11.71
CA VAL A 437 0.78 -14.90 10.88
C VAL A 437 0.22 -13.67 11.58
N ILE A 438 -0.20 -13.82 12.84
CA ILE A 438 -0.77 -12.72 13.62
C ILE A 438 0.25 -11.59 13.82
N THR A 439 1.47 -11.95 14.26
CA THR A 439 2.53 -10.96 14.53
C THR A 439 2.91 -10.18 13.27
N ASN A 440 3.06 -10.86 12.13
CA ASN A 440 3.44 -10.22 10.87
C ASN A 440 2.31 -9.43 10.23
N PHE A 441 1.06 -9.82 10.46
CA PHE A 441 -0.10 -9.00 10.11
C PHE A 441 -0.07 -7.66 10.86
N PHE A 442 0.11 -7.67 12.18
CA PHE A 442 0.20 -6.45 12.97
C PHE A 442 1.47 -5.64 12.66
N ALA A 443 2.60 -6.29 12.39
CA ALA A 443 3.82 -5.61 11.96
C ALA A 443 3.61 -4.84 10.65
N ALA A 444 2.91 -5.43 9.68
CA ALA A 444 2.55 -4.76 8.44
C ALA A 444 1.60 -3.57 8.67
N LEU A 445 0.62 -3.69 9.56
CA LEU A 445 -0.26 -2.58 9.94
C LEU A 445 0.52 -1.42 10.58
N ASN A 446 1.41 -1.72 11.53
CA ASN A 446 2.28 -0.73 12.17
C ASN A 446 3.16 -0.01 11.15
N LEU A 447 3.73 -0.75 10.19
CA LEU A 447 4.49 -0.15 9.10
C LEU A 447 3.65 0.85 8.27
N GLY A 448 2.38 0.54 8.03
CA GLY A 448 1.44 1.46 7.37
C GLY A 448 1.23 2.76 8.13
N VAL A 449 1.11 2.68 9.45
CA VAL A 449 1.00 3.86 10.33
C VAL A 449 2.27 4.70 10.26
N ILE A 450 3.45 4.07 10.29
CA ILE A 450 4.73 4.80 10.24
C ILE A 450 4.95 5.50 8.89
N GLN A 451 4.66 4.82 7.77
CA GLN A 451 4.94 5.38 6.44
C GLN A 451 3.91 6.42 5.97
N LYS A 452 2.62 6.22 6.28
CA LYS A 452 1.53 7.04 5.72
C LYS A 452 0.60 7.64 6.78
N GLY A 453 0.88 7.47 8.07
CA GLY A 453 0.01 7.91 9.16
C GLY A 453 -1.32 7.16 9.29
N LYS A 454 -1.58 6.17 8.42
CA LYS A 454 -2.87 5.45 8.33
C LYS A 454 -2.65 3.94 8.39
N TRP A 455 -3.26 3.27 9.37
CA TRP A 455 -3.15 1.81 9.57
C TRP A 455 -3.63 1.00 8.35
N VAL A 456 -4.64 1.49 7.63
CA VAL A 456 -5.19 0.83 6.44
C VAL A 456 -4.15 0.70 5.32
N SER A 457 -3.18 1.61 5.25
CA SER A 457 -2.11 1.56 4.24
C SER A 457 -1.18 0.37 4.40
N GLY A 458 -1.00 -0.10 5.64
CA GLY A 458 -0.09 -1.20 6.00
C GLY A 458 -0.59 -2.56 5.53
N LEU A 459 -1.89 -2.67 5.36
CA LEU A 459 -2.58 -3.92 5.06
C LEU A 459 -2.23 -4.48 3.68
N LYS A 460 -1.81 -3.62 2.73
CA LYS A 460 -1.26 -4.03 1.43
C LYS A 460 0.04 -4.84 1.58
N PHE A 461 0.81 -4.60 2.63
CA PHE A 461 2.06 -5.32 2.90
C PHE A 461 1.83 -6.63 3.67
N ALA A 462 0.69 -6.78 4.35
CA ALA A 462 0.43 -7.93 5.22
C ALA A 462 0.58 -9.29 4.53
N PRO A 463 0.06 -9.52 3.30
CA PRO A 463 0.27 -10.80 2.60
C PRO A 463 1.74 -11.09 2.35
N VAL A 464 2.51 -10.07 1.94
CA VAL A 464 3.95 -10.22 1.67
C VAL A 464 4.70 -10.55 2.95
N PHE A 465 4.40 -9.85 4.06
CA PHE A 465 5.03 -10.08 5.36
C PHE A 465 4.79 -11.50 5.84
N VAL A 466 3.55 -11.98 5.77
CA VAL A 466 3.19 -13.33 6.19
C VAL A 466 3.88 -14.38 5.33
N ILE A 467 3.84 -14.25 4.00
CA ILE A 467 4.46 -15.22 3.09
C ILE A 467 5.97 -15.32 3.33
N VAL A 468 6.65 -14.18 3.38
CA VAL A 468 8.11 -14.13 3.60
C VAL A 468 8.47 -14.73 4.96
N SER A 469 7.71 -14.40 6.01
CA SER A 469 7.98 -14.90 7.36
C SER A 469 7.75 -16.40 7.50
N VAL A 470 6.72 -16.94 6.84
CA VAL A 470 6.47 -18.38 6.79
C VAL A 470 7.58 -19.11 6.03
N LEU A 471 8.06 -18.55 4.92
CA LEU A 471 9.22 -19.10 4.19
C LEU A 471 10.48 -19.09 5.05
N ILE A 472 10.74 -18.02 5.79
CA ILE A 472 11.88 -17.93 6.71
C ILE A 472 11.74 -18.96 7.84
N PHE A 473 10.55 -19.13 8.42
CA PHE A 473 10.30 -20.17 9.43
C PHE A 473 10.60 -21.58 8.90
N ILE A 474 10.07 -21.93 7.73
CA ILE A 474 10.31 -23.23 7.10
C ILE A 474 11.80 -23.41 6.78
N GLY A 475 12.44 -22.40 6.18
CA GLY A 475 13.86 -22.43 5.85
C GLY A 475 14.77 -22.58 7.08
N ALA A 476 14.51 -21.81 8.13
CA ALA A 476 15.23 -21.91 9.40
C ALA A 476 15.07 -23.30 10.02
N ARG A 477 13.87 -23.88 9.98
CA ARG A 477 13.65 -25.25 10.46
C ARG A 477 14.41 -26.30 9.66
N ILE A 478 14.43 -26.19 8.32
CA ILE A 478 15.19 -27.11 7.46
C ILE A 478 16.68 -27.01 7.79
N LEU A 479 17.21 -25.78 7.92
CA LEU A 479 18.60 -25.54 8.27
C LEU A 479 18.95 -26.16 9.64
N LEU A 480 18.13 -25.94 10.66
CA LEU A 480 18.33 -26.53 11.99
C LEU A 480 18.31 -28.07 11.95
N ASN A 481 17.36 -28.66 11.22
CA ASN A 481 17.30 -30.12 11.04
C ASN A 481 18.55 -30.68 10.34
N GLN A 482 19.10 -29.98 9.35
CA GLN A 482 20.32 -30.41 8.65
C GLN A 482 21.57 -30.27 9.53
N MET A 483 21.72 -29.13 10.21
CA MET A 483 22.90 -28.84 11.03
C MET A 483 22.94 -29.68 12.31
N LEU A 484 21.79 -29.83 12.98
CA LEU A 484 21.72 -30.43 14.30
C LEU A 484 21.15 -31.84 14.28
N GLY A 485 20.22 -32.16 13.37
CA GLY A 485 19.57 -33.47 13.31
C GLY A 485 20.55 -34.64 13.07
N GLY A 486 21.65 -34.40 12.34
CA GLY A 486 22.71 -35.40 12.15
C GLY A 486 23.47 -35.74 13.44
N MET A 487 23.66 -34.77 14.36
CA MET A 487 24.36 -34.99 15.63
C MET A 487 23.53 -35.82 16.63
N PHE A 488 22.20 -35.73 16.57
CA PHE A 488 21.30 -36.50 17.44
C PHE A 488 20.97 -37.90 16.91
N GLN A 489 21.40 -38.23 15.69
CA GLN A 489 21.33 -39.60 15.15
C GLN A 489 22.60 -40.41 15.45
N SER A 490 23.78 -39.77 15.50
CA SER A 490 25.07 -40.44 15.70
C SER A 490 25.47 -40.67 17.16
N THR A 491 24.77 -40.05 18.11
CA THR A 491 25.06 -40.17 19.56
C THR A 491 24.29 -41.30 20.25
N THR A 492 24.13 -42.43 19.59
CA THR A 492 23.99 -43.71 20.30
C THR A 492 25.38 -44.23 20.68
N PRO A 493 25.95 -43.93 21.86
CA PRO A 493 26.95 -44.82 22.41
C PRO A 493 26.23 -46.14 22.75
N PHE A 494 26.96 -47.25 22.67
CA PHE A 494 26.48 -48.63 22.87
C PHE A 494 25.79 -49.25 21.64
N GLY A 495 26.56 -49.32 20.54
CA GLY A 495 26.55 -50.54 19.74
C GLY A 495 27.25 -51.64 20.54
N GLY A 496 26.53 -52.73 20.80
CA GLY A 496 27.12 -53.98 21.28
C GLY A 496 27.93 -54.63 20.17
N GLY A 497 29.12 -55.06 20.54
CA GLY A 497 30.11 -55.80 19.76
C GLY A 497 31.29 -56.06 20.66
#